data_AF-A0A3D1SLT3-F1
#
_entry.id   AF-A0A3D1SLT3-F1
#
_cell.length_a   1.000
_cell.length_b   1.000
_cell.length_c   1.000
_cell.angle_alpha   90.00
_cell.angle_beta   90.00
_cell.angle_gamma   90.00
#
_symmetry.space_group_name_H-M   'P 1'
#
loop_
_entity.id
_entity.type
_entity.pdbx_description
1 polymer ?
#
loop_
_entity_poly.entity_id
_entity_poly.type
_entity_poly.pdbx_seq_one_letter_code
_entity_poly.pdbx_strand_id
1 'polypeptide(L)'
;MVKRYWLLALILILVLAAALLTVTNLFHQPVAVTTTTHHGCNGQQTSSVTNASPTTDTCQPRLLVFSKTAGFRHASIVDGKIALVKLAAAHNFAIDFTEDATVFTDVNLARYNAVVFLLTTG
;
A
#
# COMPACT_ATOMS: atom_id res chain seq x y z
N MET A 1 38.36 16.13 -44.09
CA MET A 1 37.30 16.91 -43.41
C MET A 1 36.40 16.11 -42.45
N VAL A 2 36.61 14.80 -42.24
CA VAL A 2 35.68 13.94 -41.47
C VAL A 2 35.96 13.90 -39.95
N LYS A 3 37.19 14.20 -39.51
CA LYS A 3 37.62 14.13 -38.09
C LYS A 3 36.96 15.17 -37.17
N ARG A 4 36.49 16.31 -37.70
CA ARG A 4 35.83 17.36 -36.90
C ARG A 4 34.36 17.04 -36.58
N TYR A 5 33.67 16.32 -37.46
CA TYR A 5 32.28 15.92 -37.24
C TYR A 5 32.13 14.80 -36.20
N TRP A 6 33.13 13.93 -36.08
CA TRP A 6 33.14 12.86 -35.09
C TRP A 6 33.20 13.38 -33.65
N LEU A 7 33.94 14.48 -33.44
CA LEU A 7 34.04 15.13 -32.12
C LEU A 7 32.73 15.85 -31.74
N LEU A 8 32.07 16.49 -32.71
CA LEU A 8 30.77 17.16 -32.48
C LEU A 8 29.65 16.16 -32.19
N ALA A 9 29.65 15.00 -32.85
CA ALA A 9 28.67 13.94 -32.60
C ALA A 9 28.81 13.35 -31.18
N LEU A 10 30.05 13.17 -30.69
CA LEU A 10 30.30 12.70 -29.32
C LEU A 10 29.82 13.70 -28.25
N ILE A 11 30.06 15.00 -28.46
CA ILE A 11 29.61 16.04 -27.54
C ILE A 11 28.07 16.11 -27.52
N LEU A 12 27.41 16.00 -28.66
CA LEU A 12 25.94 15.98 -28.74
C LEU A 12 25.33 14.79 -27.99
N ILE A 13 25.88 13.58 -28.16
CA ILE A 13 25.43 12.37 -27.45
C ILE A 13 25.61 12.53 -25.93
N LEU A 14 26.71 13.11 -25.49
CA LEU A 14 27.00 13.30 -24.07
C LEU A 14 26.06 14.34 -23.42
N VAL A 15 25.73 15.43 -24.14
CA VAL A 15 24.75 16.43 -23.69
C VAL A 15 23.33 15.85 -23.64
N LEU A 16 22.94 15.03 -24.63
CA LEU A 16 21.63 14.36 -24.65
C LEU A 16 21.47 13.36 -23.49
N ALA A 17 22.54 12.60 -23.18
CA ALA A 17 22.55 11.67 -22.06
C ALA A 17 22.49 12.39 -20.70
N ALA A 18 23.23 13.48 -20.52
CA ALA A 18 23.21 14.26 -19.27
C ALA A 18 21.84 14.89 -18.99
N ALA A 19 21.11 15.33 -20.02
CA ALA A 19 19.75 15.85 -19.87
C ALA A 19 18.73 14.77 -19.44
N LEU A 20 18.98 13.50 -19.75
CA LEU A 20 18.12 12.39 -19.32
C LEU A 20 18.34 12.01 -17.84
N LEU A 21 19.54 12.25 -17.29
CA LEU A 21 19.85 11.93 -15.89
C LEU A 21 19.38 12.98 -14.87
N THR A 22 19.01 14.20 -15.28
CA THR A 22 18.56 15.25 -14.35
C THR A 22 17.06 15.20 -14.08
N VAL A 23 16.25 14.61 -14.97
CA VAL A 23 14.77 14.55 -14.82
C VAL A 23 14.33 13.50 -13.80
N THR A 24 15.15 12.49 -13.52
CA THR A 24 14.82 11.44 -12.53
C THR A 24 14.94 11.89 -11.07
N ASN A 25 15.61 13.03 -10.80
CA ASN A 25 15.89 13.47 -9.42
C ASN A 25 14.89 14.50 -8.86
N LEU A 26 13.79 14.79 -9.58
CA LEU A 26 12.77 15.78 -9.18
C LEU A 26 11.50 15.17 -8.54
N PHE A 27 11.42 13.84 -8.39
CA PHE A 27 10.24 13.15 -7.82
C PHE A 27 10.49 12.48 -6.47
N HIS A 28 11.41 12.99 -5.66
CA HIS A 28 11.51 12.63 -4.23
C HIS A 28 11.08 13.83 -3.37
N GLN A 29 9.78 14.12 -3.39
CA GLN A 29 9.17 14.88 -2.29
C GLN A 29 8.95 13.89 -1.13
N PRO A 30 9.53 14.11 0.06
CA PRO A 30 9.09 13.38 1.23
C PRO A 30 7.66 13.84 1.54
N VAL A 31 6.67 12.99 1.28
CA VAL A 31 5.34 13.17 1.89
C VAL A 31 5.57 13.10 3.39
N ALA A 32 5.45 14.25 4.05
CA ALA A 32 5.33 14.31 5.49
C ALA A 32 4.03 13.59 5.86
N VAL A 33 4.12 12.30 6.17
CA VAL A 33 3.03 11.55 6.77
C VAL A 33 2.80 12.18 8.13
N THR A 34 1.81 13.07 8.22
CA THR A 34 1.26 13.49 9.51
C THR A 34 0.65 12.24 10.10
N THR A 35 1.37 11.60 11.02
CA THR A 35 0.87 10.52 11.85
C THR A 35 -0.30 11.08 12.65
N THR A 36 -1.49 11.04 12.07
CA THR A 36 -2.74 11.17 12.81
C THR A 36 -2.78 9.94 13.69
N THR A 37 -2.59 10.16 14.98
CA THR A 37 -2.77 9.15 16.02
C THR A 37 -4.19 8.60 15.89
N HIS A 38 -4.35 7.48 15.17
CA HIS A 38 -5.60 6.75 15.17
C HIS A 38 -5.70 6.00 16.50
N HIS A 39 -6.39 6.61 17.46
CA HIS A 39 -6.88 5.89 18.62
C HIS A 39 -7.97 4.90 18.17
N GLY A 40 -7.68 3.61 18.24
CA GLY A 40 -8.73 2.59 18.37
C GLY A 40 -8.43 1.25 17.70
N CYS A 41 -8.04 0.25 18.52
CA CYS A 41 -8.85 -0.94 18.84
C CYS A 41 -8.02 -1.96 19.65
N ASN A 42 -8.48 -2.60 20.73
CA ASN A 42 -9.60 -2.35 21.65
C ASN A 42 -9.41 -3.28 22.87
N GLY A 43 -9.26 -2.72 24.08
CA GLY A 43 -9.25 -3.47 25.35
C GLY A 43 -7.86 -3.77 25.94
N GLN A 44 -7.61 -3.21 27.12
CA GLN A 44 -6.50 -3.44 28.05
C GLN A 44 -5.12 -2.90 27.68
N GLN A 45 -4.82 -1.72 28.23
CA GLN A 45 -3.59 -1.58 29.01
C GLN A 45 -3.82 -0.62 30.18
N THR A 46 -4.33 -1.21 31.26
CA THR A 46 -4.06 -0.75 32.62
C THR A 46 -2.56 -0.56 32.78
N SER A 47 -2.20 0.65 33.18
CA SER A 47 -0.87 1.04 33.59
C SER A 47 -0.30 0.05 34.62
N SER A 48 0.76 -0.67 34.26
CA SER A 48 1.63 -1.35 35.23
C SER A 48 3.05 -1.36 34.71
N VAL A 49 3.82 -0.42 35.23
CA VAL A 49 5.27 -0.26 35.08
C VAL A 49 5.96 -1.51 35.64
N THR A 50 6.71 -2.26 34.81
CA THR A 50 7.97 -2.91 35.23
C THR A 50 8.81 -3.27 34.00
N ASN A 51 10.11 -2.98 34.05
CA ASN A 51 11.09 -3.11 32.97
C ASN A 51 11.09 -4.49 32.28
N ALA A 52 10.67 -4.52 31.01
CA ALA A 52 10.95 -5.59 30.05
C ALA A 52 11.10 -4.98 28.64
N SER A 53 11.94 -5.61 27.83
CA SER A 53 12.32 -5.26 26.45
C SER A 53 11.17 -4.69 25.60
N PRO A 54 11.39 -3.70 24.70
CA PRO A 54 10.34 -3.18 23.83
C PRO A 54 10.04 -4.18 22.71
N THR A 55 9.30 -5.25 23.01
CA THR A 55 8.48 -5.89 21.98
C THR A 55 7.28 -4.96 21.78
N THR A 56 7.40 -4.09 20.79
CA THR A 56 6.28 -3.35 20.21
C THR A 56 5.28 -4.37 19.67
N ASP A 57 4.38 -4.84 20.52
CA ASP A 57 3.17 -5.55 20.09
C ASP A 57 2.22 -4.49 19.50
N THR A 58 2.60 -3.99 18.32
CA THR A 58 1.75 -3.14 17.52
C THR A 58 0.66 -4.03 16.96
N CYS A 59 -0.54 -3.96 17.56
CA CYS A 59 -1.76 -4.49 16.98
C CYS A 59 -1.92 -3.90 15.57
N GLN A 60 -1.48 -4.65 14.57
CA GLN A 60 -1.54 -4.24 13.17
C GLN A 60 -3.02 -4.21 12.75
N PRO A 61 -3.57 -3.07 12.29
CA PRO A 61 -4.95 -3.04 11.82
C PRO A 61 -5.15 -4.07 10.70
N ARG A 62 -6.30 -4.75 10.69
CA ARG A 62 -6.60 -5.81 9.71
C ARG A 62 -7.92 -5.55 9.00
N LEU A 63 -7.91 -5.65 7.68
CA LEU A 63 -9.07 -5.46 6.82
C LEU A 63 -9.51 -6.78 6.17
N LEU A 64 -10.82 -7.02 6.12
CA LEU A 64 -11.41 -8.10 5.33
C LEU A 64 -11.99 -7.52 4.04
N VAL A 65 -11.51 -7.95 2.88
CA VAL A 65 -11.97 -7.48 1.58
C VAL A 65 -12.78 -8.58 0.91
N PHE A 66 -14.06 -8.33 0.70
CA PHE A 66 -15.00 -9.27 0.08
C PHE A 66 -15.32 -8.85 -1.36
N SER A 67 -15.22 -9.79 -2.31
CA SER A 67 -15.34 -9.51 -3.76
C SER A 67 -16.18 -10.54 -4.53
N LYS A 68 -17.13 -11.21 -3.86
CA LYS A 68 -18.02 -12.18 -4.51
C LYS A 68 -18.94 -11.49 -5.51
N THR A 69 -19.09 -12.09 -6.68
CA THR A 69 -20.03 -11.65 -7.73
C THR A 69 -20.98 -12.77 -8.12
N ALA A 70 -22.24 -12.45 -8.36
CA ALA A 70 -23.21 -13.31 -9.03
C ALA A 70 -23.36 -12.88 -10.50
N GLY A 71 -23.19 -13.81 -11.44
CA GLY A 71 -23.35 -13.56 -12.88
C GLY A 71 -22.17 -12.84 -13.53
N PHE A 72 -22.12 -11.50 -13.41
CA PHE A 72 -21.11 -10.68 -14.09
C PHE A 72 -19.88 -10.41 -13.22
N ARG A 73 -18.69 -10.62 -13.77
CA ARG A 73 -17.41 -10.36 -13.10
C ARG A 73 -16.86 -9.00 -13.52
N HIS A 74 -16.72 -8.08 -12.56
CA HIS A 74 -16.08 -6.80 -12.80
C HIS A 74 -14.56 -6.97 -13.01
N ALA A 75 -14.05 -6.54 -14.16
CA ALA A 75 -12.61 -6.62 -14.49
C ALA A 75 -11.74 -5.85 -13.47
N SER A 76 -12.23 -4.73 -12.96
CA SER A 76 -11.54 -3.87 -12.01
C SER A 76 -11.35 -4.47 -10.60
N ILE A 77 -11.86 -5.67 -10.33
CA ILE A 77 -11.59 -6.36 -9.05
C ILE A 77 -10.09 -6.60 -8.87
N VAL A 78 -9.37 -6.95 -9.94
CA VAL A 78 -7.91 -7.21 -9.87
C VAL A 78 -7.17 -5.92 -9.52
N ASP A 79 -7.47 -4.83 -10.23
CA ASP A 79 -6.83 -3.53 -9.99
C ASP A 79 -7.16 -2.98 -8.60
N GLY A 80 -8.39 -3.17 -8.14
CA GLY A 80 -8.81 -2.80 -6.79
C GLY A 80 -8.04 -3.54 -5.71
N LYS A 81 -7.81 -4.86 -5.87
CA LYS A 81 -6.97 -5.65 -4.94
C LYS A 81 -5.53 -5.14 -4.92
N ILE A 82 -4.96 -4.83 -6.09
CA ILE A 82 -3.60 -4.28 -6.21
C ILE A 82 -3.50 -2.92 -5.50
N ALA A 83 -4.48 -2.04 -5.70
CA ALA A 83 -4.51 -0.73 -5.05
C ALA A 83 -4.56 -0.85 -3.52
N LEU A 84 -5.38 -1.78 -3.01
CA LEU A 84 -5.48 -2.04 -1.57
C LEU A 84 -4.18 -2.60 -0.99
N VAL A 85 -3.49 -3.50 -1.69
CA VAL A 85 -2.17 -4.00 -1.25
C VAL A 85 -1.14 -2.87 -1.16
N LYS A 86 -1.10 -1.97 -2.14
CA LYS A 86 -0.22 -0.79 -2.10
C LYS A 86 -0.54 0.11 -0.92
N LEU A 87 -1.84 0.32 -0.64
CA LEU A 87 -2.30 1.10 0.50
C LEU A 87 -1.91 0.45 1.84
N ALA A 88 -2.08 -0.87 1.97
CA ALA A 88 -1.64 -1.63 3.14
C ALA A 88 -0.16 -1.46 3.42
N ALA A 89 0.68 -1.56 2.38
CA ALA A 89 2.12 -1.38 2.51
C ALA A 89 2.49 0.03 2.97
N ALA A 90 1.77 1.05 2.50
CA ALA A 90 2.01 2.45 2.87
C ALA A 90 1.56 2.79 4.30
N HIS A 91 0.52 2.13 4.81
CA HIS A 91 -0.12 2.45 6.10
C HIS A 91 0.02 1.34 7.15
N ASN A 92 0.82 0.31 6.88
CA ASN A 92 1.12 -0.81 7.78
C ASN A 92 -0.13 -1.53 8.34
N PHE A 93 -1.06 -1.92 7.47
CA PHE A 93 -2.20 -2.76 7.85
C PHE A 93 -2.22 -4.08 7.07
N ALA A 94 -2.77 -5.13 7.69
CA ALA A 94 -2.96 -6.44 7.09
C ALA A 94 -4.28 -6.49 6.32
N ILE A 95 -4.34 -7.30 5.25
CA ILE A 95 -5.54 -7.48 4.43
C ILE A 95 -5.74 -8.96 4.14
N ASP A 96 -6.97 -9.43 4.32
CA ASP A 96 -7.42 -10.71 3.78
C ASP A 96 -8.43 -10.49 2.66
N PHE A 97 -8.26 -11.19 1.54
CA PHE A 97 -9.21 -11.14 0.42
C PHE A 97 -10.03 -12.42 0.38
N THR A 98 -11.33 -12.29 0.14
CA THR A 98 -12.24 -13.44 0.07
C THR A 98 -13.40 -13.19 -0.91
N GLU A 99 -13.95 -14.28 -1.43
CA GLU A 99 -15.19 -14.32 -2.21
C GLU A 99 -16.22 -15.27 -1.57
N ASP A 100 -15.89 -15.80 -0.38
CA ASP A 100 -16.74 -16.67 0.41
C ASP A 100 -17.54 -15.83 1.41
N ALA A 101 -18.88 -15.94 1.35
CA ALA A 101 -19.78 -15.23 2.23
C ALA A 101 -19.96 -15.93 3.59
N THR A 102 -19.53 -17.19 3.73
CA THR A 102 -19.65 -17.92 5.01
C THR A 102 -18.72 -17.39 6.10
N VAL A 103 -17.78 -16.52 5.74
CA VAL A 103 -16.83 -15.89 6.66
C VAL A 103 -17.45 -14.75 7.50
N PHE A 104 -18.66 -14.31 7.19
CA PHE A 104 -19.37 -13.27 7.94
C PHE A 104 -20.01 -13.85 9.21
N THR A 105 -19.16 -14.25 10.15
CA THR A 105 -19.54 -14.71 11.50
C THR A 105 -18.92 -13.79 12.54
N ASP A 106 -19.59 -13.58 13.67
CA ASP A 106 -19.10 -12.70 14.74
C ASP A 106 -17.68 -13.08 15.21
N VAL A 107 -17.44 -14.38 15.35
CA VAL A 107 -16.14 -14.94 15.75
C VAL A 107 -15.04 -14.59 14.74
N ASN A 108 -15.33 -14.70 13.45
CA ASN A 108 -14.36 -14.40 12.41
C ASN A 108 -14.15 -12.88 12.26
N LEU A 109 -15.23 -12.10 12.35
CA LEU A 109 -15.22 -10.65 12.19
C LEU A 109 -14.54 -9.91 13.35
N ALA A 110 -14.54 -10.48 14.56
CA ALA A 110 -13.85 -9.92 15.72
C ALA A 110 -12.34 -9.69 15.51
N ARG A 111 -11.74 -10.30 14.49
CA ARG A 111 -10.31 -10.16 14.14
C ARG A 111 -10.00 -8.99 13.21
N TYR A 112 -11.03 -8.32 12.69
CA TYR A 112 -10.89 -7.29 11.66
C TYR A 112 -11.38 -5.95 12.19
N ASN A 113 -10.67 -4.88 11.82
CA ASN A 113 -11.05 -3.51 12.16
C ASN A 113 -12.08 -2.96 11.17
N ALA A 114 -12.07 -3.45 9.92
CA ALA A 114 -13.01 -3.02 8.89
C ALA A 114 -13.24 -4.12 7.84
N VAL A 115 -14.39 -4.02 7.19
CA VAL A 115 -14.79 -4.85 6.04
C VAL A 115 -14.95 -3.95 4.82
N VAL A 116 -14.39 -4.36 3.69
CA VAL A 116 -14.48 -3.67 2.39
C VAL A 116 -15.23 -4.54 1.40
N PHE A 117 -16.32 -4.03 0.83
CA PHE A 117 -17.06 -4.67 -0.25
C PHE A 117 -16.51 -4.17 -1.60
N LEU A 118 -15.69 -4.97 -2.26
CA LEU A 118 -15.04 -4.62 -3.51
C LEU A 118 -15.83 -5.16 -4.71
N LEU A 119 -16.69 -4.30 -5.28
CA LEU A 119 -17.42 -4.56 -6.53
C LEU A 119 -18.23 -5.86 -6.50
N THR A 120 -18.96 -6.08 -5.42
CA THR A 120 -19.78 -7.29 -5.23
C THR A 120 -21.10 -7.17 -5.97
N THR A 121 -21.63 -8.30 -6.45
CA THR A 121 -22.99 -8.41 -7.01
C THR A 121 -23.72 -9.58 -6.37
N GLY A 122 -25.02 -9.42 -6.16
CA GLY A 122 -25.92 -10.39 -5.53
C GLY A 122 -27.03 -10.85 -6.46
#